data_AF-A0A382U864-F1
#
_entry.id   AF-A0A382U864-F1
#
_cell.length_a   1.000
_cell.length_b   1.000
_cell.length_c   1.000
_cell.angle_alpha   90.00
_cell.angle_beta   90.00
_cell.angle_gamma   90.00
#
_symmetry.space_group_name_H-M   'P 1'
#
loop_
_entity.id
_entity.type
_entity.pdbx_description
1 polymer ?
#
loop_
_entity_poly.entity_id
_entity_poly.type
_entity_poly.pdbx_seq_one_letter_code
_entity_poly.pdbx_strand_id
1 'polypeptide(L)'
;MPPLKLDPNSTEPVVAVQGSTLMLRVFGGATVPRLLVDGAAIPFKRIDERNFEFSGTIEAGQNLVVTSGDIALAEWPVAIIADQPPIIDSDKPPQVTSRQALRLSYKASDDYGLARVWANIRLPIITKTTNSGTDDVTEENARAEEEEIMSLELPISPPGAAKSQDGGYFDLTPHPWAGRRVMLHYLAKDQRGQVGMAEVVILRLPELQFHHPVARAIVEQRRILSQAPDKRLLVALALFAISSGPETYGDDEIAYLMIWTTARRLQLKRGKSVSPVMDILWKIALRIEDGVMSVA
;
A
#
# COMPACT_ATOMS: atom_id res chain seq x y z
N MET A 1 -16.22 18.30 14.58
CA MET A 1 -16.60 19.66 15.04
C MET A 1 -17.90 19.58 15.84
N PRO A 2 -18.10 20.42 16.86
CA PRO A 2 -19.39 20.53 17.54
C PRO A 2 -20.47 21.05 16.58
N PRO A 3 -21.76 20.74 16.82
CA PRO A 3 -22.85 21.22 15.97
C PRO A 3 -22.91 22.75 16.02
N LEU A 4 -22.85 23.38 14.84
CA LEU A 4 -23.01 24.83 14.67
C LEU A 4 -24.49 25.15 14.46
N LYS A 5 -25.05 25.99 15.33
CA LYS A 5 -26.42 26.47 15.18
C LYS A 5 -26.42 27.70 14.29
N LEU A 6 -27.15 27.65 13.19
CA LEU A 6 -27.29 28.78 12.26
C LEU A 6 -28.37 29.75 12.78
N ASP A 7 -28.03 31.03 12.86
CA ASP A 7 -29.00 32.10 13.13
C ASP A 7 -29.59 32.57 11.79
N PRO A 8 -30.92 32.48 11.59
CA PRO A 8 -31.57 32.88 10.33
C PRO A 8 -31.39 34.36 9.95
N ASN A 9 -30.98 35.22 10.88
CA ASN A 9 -30.73 36.64 10.61
C ASN A 9 -29.24 36.98 10.48
N SER A 10 -28.34 36.01 10.64
CA SER A 10 -26.90 36.24 10.52
C SER A 10 -26.48 36.36 9.05
N THR A 11 -25.59 37.32 8.79
CA THR A 11 -24.94 37.51 7.48
C THR A 11 -23.48 37.05 7.47
N GLU A 12 -23.00 36.50 8.58
CA GLU A 12 -21.63 36.00 8.69
C GLU A 12 -21.47 34.69 7.89
N PRO A 13 -20.34 34.51 7.18
CA PRO A 13 -20.05 33.27 6.46
C PRO A 13 -19.98 32.08 7.40
N VAL A 14 -20.76 31.05 7.07
CA VAL A 14 -20.76 29.78 7.76
C VAL A 14 -19.66 28.91 7.16
N VAL A 15 -18.65 28.57 7.97
CA VAL A 15 -17.59 27.64 7.55
C VAL A 15 -17.99 26.22 7.91
N ALA A 16 -18.03 25.33 6.91
CA ALA A 16 -18.35 23.92 7.08
C ALA A 16 -17.35 23.03 6.35
N VAL A 17 -17.10 21.82 6.87
CA VAL A 17 -16.25 20.83 6.19
C VAL A 17 -17.10 20.06 5.18
N GLN A 18 -16.53 19.72 4.03
CA GLN A 18 -17.20 18.88 3.03
C GLN A 18 -17.70 17.55 3.64
N GLY A 19 -18.97 17.23 3.41
CA GLY A 19 -19.66 16.06 3.96
C GLY A 19 -20.33 16.32 5.32
N SER A 20 -20.35 17.56 5.81
CA SER A 20 -21.06 17.92 7.04
C SER A 20 -22.57 17.71 6.90
N THR A 21 -23.22 17.18 7.94
CA THR A 21 -24.68 17.04 7.99
C THR A 21 -25.34 18.39 8.27
N LEU A 22 -26.20 18.83 7.34
CA LEU A 22 -27.08 19.98 7.49
C LEU A 22 -28.45 19.52 7.93
N MET A 23 -28.93 20.07 9.05
CA MET A 23 -30.27 19.81 9.56
C MET A 23 -31.00 21.14 9.70
N LEU A 24 -32.10 21.30 8.97
CA LEU A 24 -32.92 22.50 8.96
C LEU A 24 -34.35 22.16 9.34
N ARG A 25 -34.97 23.01 10.14
CA ARG A 25 -36.38 22.90 10.49
C ARG A 25 -37.06 24.24 10.27
N VAL A 26 -38.22 24.18 9.60
CA VAL A 26 -39.10 25.33 9.39
C VAL A 26 -40.40 25.04 10.10
N PHE A 27 -40.80 25.96 10.97
CA PHE A 27 -42.04 25.89 11.72
C PHE A 27 -43.03 26.94 11.20
N GLY A 28 -44.26 26.53 10.95
CA GLY A 28 -45.31 27.40 10.41
C GLY A 28 -45.34 27.45 8.87
N GLY A 29 -46.44 27.96 8.34
CA GLY A 29 -46.70 28.07 6.89
C GLY A 29 -47.43 26.85 6.30
N ALA A 30 -48.09 27.05 5.16
CA ALA A 30 -48.82 26.00 4.44
C ALA A 30 -48.02 25.43 3.25
N THR A 31 -47.10 26.23 2.71
CA THR A 31 -46.26 25.91 1.56
C THR A 31 -45.02 25.14 2.00
N VAL A 32 -44.67 24.09 1.25
CA VAL A 32 -43.47 23.29 1.51
C VAL A 32 -42.23 24.14 1.20
N PRO A 33 -41.34 24.39 2.19
CA PRO A 33 -40.11 25.13 1.96
C PRO A 33 -39.15 24.38 1.04
N ARG A 34 -38.26 25.13 0.41
CA ARG A 34 -37.17 24.60 -0.42
C ARG A 34 -35.84 25.12 0.10
N LEU A 35 -34.85 24.25 0.11
CA LEU A 35 -33.45 24.63 0.23
C LEU A 35 -32.92 24.89 -1.17
N LEU A 36 -32.36 26.06 -1.41
CA LEU A 36 -31.60 26.38 -2.61
C LEU A 36 -30.11 26.28 -2.25
N VAL A 37 -29.39 25.41 -2.96
CA VAL A 37 -27.92 25.32 -2.89
C VAL A 37 -27.39 25.71 -4.27
N ASP A 38 -26.76 26.88 -4.38
CA ASP A 38 -26.29 27.45 -5.65
C ASP A 38 -27.35 27.40 -6.78
N GLY A 39 -28.62 27.61 -6.43
CA GLY A 39 -29.77 27.61 -7.35
C GLY A 39 -30.45 26.26 -7.56
N ALA A 40 -29.86 25.14 -7.12
CA ALA A 40 -30.52 23.83 -7.12
C ALA A 40 -31.52 23.74 -5.96
N ALA A 41 -32.80 23.50 -6.28
CA ALA A 41 -33.88 23.47 -5.30
C ALA A 41 -34.17 22.06 -4.79
N ILE A 42 -34.08 21.88 -3.47
CA ILE A 42 -34.35 20.62 -2.79
C ILE A 42 -35.53 20.83 -1.83
N PRO A 43 -36.65 20.12 -1.99
CA PRO A 43 -37.81 20.30 -1.13
C PRO A 43 -37.56 19.71 0.27
N PHE A 44 -38.12 20.36 1.28
CA PHE A 44 -38.14 19.82 2.64
C PHE A 44 -39.10 18.62 2.73
N LYS A 45 -38.83 17.71 3.66
CA LYS A 45 -39.76 16.66 4.07
C LYS A 45 -40.80 17.26 5.00
N ARG A 46 -42.08 17.01 4.72
CA ARG A 46 -43.19 17.39 5.59
C ARG A 46 -43.22 16.46 6.81
N ILE A 47 -43.18 17.02 8.02
CA ILE A 47 -43.37 16.28 9.28
C ILE A 47 -44.86 16.28 9.65
N ASP A 48 -45.52 17.43 9.59
CA ASP A 48 -46.96 17.59 9.83
C ASP A 48 -47.56 18.72 8.95
N GLU A 49 -48.77 19.20 9.26
CA GLU A 49 -49.44 20.24 8.47
C GLU A 49 -48.64 21.54 8.32
N ARG A 50 -47.82 21.90 9.32
CA ARG A 50 -47.13 23.20 9.41
C ARG A 50 -45.63 23.09 9.69
N ASN A 51 -45.09 21.90 9.89
CA ASN A 51 -43.68 21.68 10.23
C ASN A 51 -42.96 20.87 9.15
N PHE A 52 -41.78 21.35 8.78
CA PHE A 52 -40.97 20.81 7.71
C PHE A 52 -39.53 20.63 8.17
N GLU A 53 -38.88 19.56 7.71
CA GLU A 53 -37.48 19.27 8.03
C GLU A 53 -36.71 18.89 6.77
N PHE A 54 -35.46 19.31 6.75
CA PHE A 54 -34.47 18.87 5.80
C PHE A 54 -33.29 18.29 6.57
N SER A 55 -32.78 17.16 6.09
CA SER A 55 -31.55 16.53 6.55
C SER A 55 -30.79 16.03 5.33
N GLY A 56 -29.56 16.50 5.16
CA GLY A 56 -28.71 16.13 4.02
C GLY A 56 -27.25 16.47 4.30
N THR A 57 -26.34 16.03 3.44
CA THR A 57 -24.92 16.42 3.52
C THR A 57 -24.63 17.61 2.61
N ILE A 58 -23.76 18.50 3.06
CA ILE A 58 -23.23 19.59 2.25
C ILE A 58 -21.94 19.11 1.59
N GLU A 59 -21.96 18.94 0.27
CA GLU A 59 -20.78 18.54 -0.51
C GLU A 59 -20.11 19.73 -1.20
N ALA A 60 -20.91 20.66 -1.71
CA ALA A 60 -20.51 21.88 -2.41
C ALA A 60 -21.60 22.94 -2.26
N GLY A 61 -21.28 24.21 -2.53
CA GLY A 61 -22.16 25.33 -2.22
C GLY A 61 -21.42 26.58 -1.78
N GLN A 62 -21.83 27.75 -2.28
CA GLN A 62 -21.40 29.06 -1.78
C GLN A 62 -22.50 29.77 -1.01
N ASN A 63 -23.76 29.39 -1.25
CA ASN A 63 -24.91 30.03 -0.61
C ASN A 63 -26.03 29.02 -0.32
N LEU A 64 -26.57 29.05 0.89
CA LEU A 64 -27.75 28.28 1.30
C LEU A 64 -28.91 29.24 1.52
N VAL A 65 -29.97 29.09 0.74
CA VAL A 65 -31.20 29.90 0.90
C VAL A 65 -32.36 28.98 1.23
N VAL A 66 -33.08 29.26 2.30
CA VAL A 66 -34.34 28.59 2.62
C VAL A 66 -35.47 29.50 2.15
N THR A 67 -36.30 29.00 1.23
CA THR A 67 -37.45 29.75 0.70
C THR A 67 -38.77 29.06 0.99
N SER A 68 -39.83 29.85 1.11
CA SER A 68 -41.21 29.36 1.11
C SER A 68 -42.00 30.14 0.07
N GLY A 69 -42.30 29.49 -1.07
CA GLY A 69 -42.73 30.21 -2.27
C GLY A 69 -41.62 31.15 -2.76
N ASP A 70 -41.96 32.42 -2.99
CA ASP A 70 -41.04 33.45 -3.46
C ASP A 70 -40.37 34.24 -2.32
N ILE A 71 -40.63 33.87 -1.06
CA ILE A 71 -40.10 34.55 0.12
C ILE A 71 -38.88 33.79 0.64
N ALA A 72 -37.73 34.47 0.71
CA ALA A 72 -36.55 33.98 1.42
C ALA A 72 -36.78 34.09 2.94
N LEU A 73 -36.71 32.96 3.63
CA LEU A 73 -36.87 32.86 5.09
C LEU A 73 -35.52 33.01 5.82
N ALA A 74 -34.44 32.53 5.20
CA ALA A 74 -33.09 32.64 5.70
C ALA A 74 -32.10 32.46 4.55
N GLU A 75 -30.95 33.12 4.65
CA GLU A 75 -29.86 33.04 3.68
C GLU A 75 -28.54 33.02 4.44
N TRP A 76 -27.67 32.08 4.09
CA TRP A 76 -26.37 31.93 4.71
C TRP A 76 -25.30 31.78 3.62
N PRO A 77 -24.33 32.72 3.54
CA PRO A 77 -23.13 32.47 2.76
C PRO A 77 -22.38 31.30 3.41
N VAL A 78 -21.97 30.31 2.62
CA VAL A 78 -21.27 29.12 3.10
C VAL A 78 -19.91 29.00 2.44
N ALA A 79 -18.89 28.75 3.25
CA ALA A 79 -17.56 28.38 2.79
C ALA A 79 -17.31 26.92 3.14
N ILE A 80 -17.33 26.06 2.11
CA ILE A 80 -17.06 24.63 2.28
C ILE A 80 -15.57 24.37 2.12
N ILE A 81 -14.95 23.82 3.15
CA ILE A 81 -13.56 23.38 3.13
C ILE A 81 -13.54 21.92 2.66
N ALA A 82 -12.96 21.69 1.48
CA ALA A 82 -12.71 20.35 0.96
C ALA A 82 -11.59 19.68 1.75
N ASP A 83 -11.78 18.40 2.02
CA ASP A 83 -10.83 17.56 2.74
C ASP A 83 -9.70 17.11 1.80
N GLN A 84 -8.45 17.32 2.20
CA GLN A 84 -7.30 17.07 1.34
C GLN A 84 -6.66 15.72 1.66
N PRO A 85 -6.27 14.94 0.64
CA PRO A 85 -5.58 13.69 0.89
C PRO A 85 -4.26 13.96 1.62
N PRO A 86 -3.80 13.00 2.45
CA PRO A 86 -2.59 13.18 3.22
C PRO A 86 -1.40 13.38 2.28
N ILE A 87 -0.41 14.15 2.72
CA ILE A 87 0.85 14.33 2.01
C ILE A 87 1.91 13.47 2.71
N ILE A 88 2.69 12.72 1.93
CA ILE A 88 3.77 11.89 2.45
C ILE A 88 4.99 11.98 1.55
N ASP A 89 6.17 11.94 2.16
CA ASP A 89 7.45 11.88 1.47
C ASP A 89 8.49 11.17 2.34
N SER A 90 9.61 10.79 1.73
CA SER A 90 10.78 10.29 2.43
C SER A 90 11.41 11.40 3.27
N ASP A 91 11.66 11.13 4.56
CA ASP A 91 12.39 12.08 5.41
C ASP A 91 13.90 12.02 5.14
N LYS A 92 14.40 10.79 4.96
CA LYS A 92 15.78 10.50 4.56
C LYS A 92 15.75 9.35 3.54
N PRO A 93 16.67 9.35 2.57
CA PRO A 93 16.76 8.27 1.59
C PRO A 93 16.77 6.89 2.28
N PRO A 94 16.09 5.88 1.72
CA PRO A 94 16.16 4.51 2.22
C PRO A 94 17.61 4.04 2.37
N GLN A 95 17.94 3.44 3.52
CA GLN A 95 19.30 3.05 3.86
C GLN A 95 19.39 1.59 4.24
N VAL A 96 20.48 0.93 3.83
CA VAL A 96 20.84 -0.39 4.36
C VAL A 96 21.72 -0.18 5.59
N THR A 97 21.31 -0.77 6.71
CA THR A 97 22.07 -0.71 7.97
C THR A 97 23.24 -1.67 7.96
N SER A 98 24.15 -1.55 8.94
CA SER A 98 25.26 -2.51 9.14
C SER A 98 24.80 -3.95 9.41
N ARG A 99 23.58 -4.12 9.92
CA ARG A 99 22.93 -5.43 10.12
C ARG A 99 22.09 -5.89 8.92
N GLN A 100 22.27 -5.27 7.76
CA GLN A 100 21.55 -5.57 6.51
C GLN A 100 20.01 -5.39 6.58
N ALA A 101 19.48 -4.76 7.62
CA ALA A 101 18.09 -4.32 7.64
C ALA A 101 17.91 -3.07 6.75
N LEU A 102 16.78 -2.99 6.05
CA LEU A 102 16.32 -1.80 5.33
C LEU A 102 15.71 -0.82 6.34
N ARG A 103 16.30 0.37 6.45
CA ARG A 103 15.77 1.50 7.21
C ARG A 103 14.98 2.40 6.28
N LEU A 104 13.71 2.60 6.63
CA LEU A 104 12.81 3.54 5.97
C LEU A 104 12.47 4.66 6.95
N SER A 105 12.42 5.90 6.47
CA SER A 105 12.01 7.06 7.24
C SER A 105 11.11 7.94 6.39
N TYR A 106 10.06 8.45 7.00
CA TYR A 106 9.03 9.24 6.34
C TYR A 106 8.71 10.51 7.11
N LYS A 107 8.14 11.48 6.39
CA LYS A 107 7.44 12.64 6.94
C LYS A 107 6.07 12.67 6.28
N ALA A 108 5.01 12.79 7.06
CA ALA A 108 3.65 12.85 6.55
C ALA A 108 2.81 13.88 7.31
N SER A 109 1.81 14.43 6.62
CA SER A 109 0.86 15.37 7.21
C SER A 109 -0.52 15.25 6.60
N ASP A 110 -1.52 15.51 7.43
CA ASP A 110 -2.95 15.50 7.12
C ASP A 110 -3.65 16.54 8.00
N ASP A 111 -4.72 17.15 7.49
CA ASP A 111 -5.51 18.16 8.21
C ASP A 111 -6.43 17.55 9.29
N TYR A 112 -6.83 16.28 9.14
CA TYR A 112 -7.69 15.56 10.09
C TYR A 112 -7.01 14.39 10.80
N GLY A 113 -5.74 14.13 10.49
CA GLY A 113 -4.91 13.15 11.18
C GLY A 113 -4.65 11.89 10.35
N LEU A 114 -3.44 11.36 10.48
CA LEU A 114 -3.01 10.16 9.79
C LEU A 114 -3.58 8.90 10.47
N ALA A 115 -4.20 8.02 9.68
CA ALA A 115 -4.72 6.73 10.12
C ALA A 115 -3.74 5.58 9.85
N ARG A 116 -3.01 5.62 8.73
CA ARG A 116 -2.03 4.59 8.36
C ARG A 116 -0.89 5.17 7.53
N VAL A 117 0.33 4.70 7.74
CA VAL A 117 1.49 4.98 6.90
C VAL A 117 2.19 3.67 6.57
N TRP A 118 2.49 3.45 5.29
CA TRP A 118 3.17 2.23 4.84
C TRP A 118 4.01 2.49 3.60
N ALA A 119 4.90 1.54 3.28
CA ALA A 119 5.65 1.52 2.03
C ALA A 119 5.28 0.28 1.22
N ASN A 120 4.92 0.47 -0.04
CA ASN A 120 4.75 -0.61 -1.00
C ASN A 120 6.04 -0.82 -1.79
N ILE A 121 6.47 -2.07 -1.89
CA ILE A 121 7.62 -2.49 -2.68
C ILE A 121 7.13 -3.40 -3.80
N ARG A 122 7.59 -3.12 -5.02
CA ARG A 122 7.29 -3.93 -6.21
C ARG A 122 8.53 -4.09 -7.08
N LEU A 123 8.55 -5.14 -7.89
CA LEU A 123 9.58 -5.31 -8.91
C LEU A 123 9.35 -4.36 -10.09
N PRO A 124 10.41 -3.87 -10.75
CA PRO A 124 10.25 -3.07 -11.94
C PRO A 124 9.73 -3.90 -13.11
N ILE A 125 8.68 -3.38 -13.78
CA ILE A 125 8.16 -3.95 -15.01
C ILE A 125 9.14 -3.61 -16.12
N ILE A 126 9.77 -4.64 -16.69
CA ILE A 126 10.60 -4.48 -17.88
C ILE A 126 9.70 -4.80 -19.08
N THR A 127 9.12 -3.77 -19.70
CA THR A 127 8.50 -3.92 -21.02
C THR A 127 9.62 -4.13 -22.03
N LYS A 128 9.81 -5.38 -22.46
CA LYS A 128 10.64 -5.67 -23.64
C LYS A 128 9.89 -5.17 -24.87
N THR A 129 10.19 -3.96 -25.33
CA THR A 129 9.79 -3.52 -26.66
C THR A 129 10.67 -4.26 -27.68
N THR A 130 10.24 -5.45 -28.10
CA THR A 130 10.85 -6.16 -29.23
C THR A 130 10.40 -5.51 -30.53
N ASN A 131 10.97 -4.37 -30.89
CA ASN A 131 10.83 -3.83 -32.24
C ASN A 131 12.01 -4.24 -33.11
N SER A 132 11.92 -5.44 -33.68
CA SER A 132 12.17 -5.79 -35.09
C SER A 132 12.45 -7.31 -35.17
N GLY A 133 11.66 -8.15 -35.82
CA GLY A 133 10.46 -7.91 -36.62
C GLY A 133 9.59 -9.17 -36.66
N THR A 134 8.28 -8.94 -36.76
CA THR A 134 7.18 -9.92 -36.90
C THR A 134 6.99 -10.88 -35.72
N ASP A 135 6.35 -10.36 -34.67
CA ASP A 135 5.15 -10.92 -34.05
C ASP A 135 4.36 -9.74 -33.51
N ASP A 136 3.16 -9.53 -34.06
CA ASP A 136 2.30 -8.38 -33.79
C ASP A 136 1.72 -8.51 -32.37
N VAL A 137 2.17 -7.66 -31.45
CA VAL A 137 1.65 -7.59 -30.08
C VAL A 137 0.91 -6.26 -29.94
N THR A 138 -0.39 -6.28 -30.21
CA THR A 138 -1.33 -5.23 -29.80
C THR A 138 -1.42 -5.16 -28.27
N GLU A 139 -1.86 -4.01 -27.74
CA GLU A 139 -2.02 -3.68 -26.31
C GLU A 139 -2.93 -4.64 -25.50
N GLU A 140 -3.43 -5.72 -26.12
CA GLU A 140 -4.47 -6.61 -25.61
C GLU A 140 -3.97 -8.00 -25.18
N ASN A 141 -2.70 -8.14 -24.76
CA ASN A 141 -2.18 -9.43 -24.25
C ASN A 141 -1.26 -9.33 -23.02
N ALA A 142 -1.50 -8.36 -22.14
CA ALA A 142 -0.98 -8.39 -20.77
C ALA A 142 -2.08 -8.84 -19.81
N ARG A 143 -2.24 -10.16 -19.66
CA ARG A 143 -2.98 -10.70 -18.52
C ARG A 143 -2.26 -10.22 -17.27
N ALA A 144 -2.97 -9.53 -16.37
CA ALA A 144 -2.44 -9.08 -15.09
C ALA A 144 -1.82 -10.29 -14.37
N GLU A 145 -0.50 -10.43 -14.46
CA GLU A 145 0.23 -11.01 -13.34
C GLU A 145 -0.09 -10.06 -12.20
N GLU A 146 -0.84 -10.53 -11.20
CA GLU A 146 -1.06 -9.79 -9.96
C GLU A 146 0.29 -9.21 -9.58
N GLU A 147 0.45 -7.88 -9.69
CA GLU A 147 1.70 -7.23 -9.31
C GLU A 147 1.93 -7.62 -7.86
N GLU A 148 2.86 -8.53 -7.62
CA GLU A 148 3.20 -8.94 -6.26
C GLU A 148 3.68 -7.66 -5.57
N ILE A 149 2.95 -7.23 -4.55
CA ILE A 149 3.22 -6.03 -3.77
C ILE A 149 3.52 -6.48 -2.35
N MET A 150 4.69 -6.09 -1.87
CA MET A 150 5.05 -6.21 -0.45
C MET A 150 4.70 -4.89 0.24
N SER A 151 3.88 -4.94 1.29
CA SER A 151 3.59 -3.78 2.13
C SER A 151 4.38 -3.84 3.44
N LEU A 152 4.99 -2.72 3.81
CA LEU A 152 5.72 -2.54 5.05
C LEU A 152 5.04 -1.44 5.88
N GLU A 153 4.44 -1.81 7.01
CA GLU A 153 3.80 -0.83 7.91
C GLU A 153 4.83 0.02 8.63
N LEU A 154 4.56 1.32 8.72
CA LEU A 154 5.38 2.29 9.45
C LEU A 154 4.57 2.86 10.63
N PRO A 155 5.20 3.03 11.80
CA PRO A 155 4.50 3.55 12.98
C PRO A 155 4.10 5.01 12.78
N ILE A 156 3.00 5.42 13.43
CA ILE A 156 2.55 6.81 13.54
C ILE A 156 2.62 7.21 15.01
N SER A 157 3.36 8.29 15.30
CA SER A 157 3.68 8.68 16.68
C SER A 157 3.38 10.18 16.89
N PRO A 158 2.39 10.56 17.73
CA PRO A 158 1.37 9.71 18.35
C PRO A 158 0.30 9.22 17.34
N PRO A 159 -0.47 8.16 17.68
CA PRO A 159 -1.57 7.69 16.82
C PRO A 159 -2.58 8.81 16.51
N GLY A 160 -2.97 8.95 15.24
CA GLY A 160 -3.90 10.00 14.80
C GLY A 160 -3.29 11.39 14.67
N ALA A 161 -1.95 11.53 14.72
CA ALA A 161 -1.30 12.82 14.56
C ALA A 161 -1.55 13.45 13.18
N ALA A 162 -1.82 14.76 13.16
CA ALA A 162 -1.89 15.57 11.95
C ALA A 162 -0.54 15.70 11.23
N LYS A 163 0.58 15.53 11.95
CA LYS A 163 1.93 15.50 11.39
C LYS A 163 2.74 14.41 12.10
N SER A 164 3.44 13.59 11.34
CA SER A 164 4.28 12.53 11.88
C SER A 164 5.58 12.43 11.09
N GLN A 165 6.69 12.22 11.80
CA GLN A 165 8.00 11.94 11.24
C GLN A 165 8.61 10.80 12.04
N ASP A 166 8.69 9.62 11.41
CA ASP A 166 9.13 8.39 12.07
C ASP A 166 9.76 7.43 11.04
N GLY A 167 10.09 6.21 11.45
CA GLY A 167 10.66 5.20 10.58
C GLY A 167 10.57 3.78 11.10
N GLY A 168 10.99 2.84 10.26
CA GLY A 168 11.00 1.42 10.56
C GLY A 168 12.27 0.74 10.06
N TYR A 169 12.59 -0.40 10.67
CA TYR A 169 13.66 -1.28 10.26
C TYR A 169 13.07 -2.63 9.85
N PHE A 170 13.40 -3.08 8.64
CA PHE A 170 12.85 -4.31 8.07
C PHE A 170 13.98 -5.23 7.64
N ASP A 171 14.02 -6.45 8.19
CA ASP A 171 14.90 -7.48 7.66
C ASP A 171 14.24 -8.15 6.44
N LEU A 172 14.74 -7.78 5.27
CA LEU A 172 14.28 -8.29 3.98
C LEU A 172 15.29 -9.25 3.35
N THR A 173 16.37 -9.59 4.05
CA THR A 173 17.38 -10.53 3.55
C THR A 173 16.82 -11.93 3.27
N PRO A 174 15.81 -12.45 4.01
CA PRO A 174 15.19 -13.72 3.69
C PRO A 174 14.19 -13.62 2.53
N HIS A 175 13.86 -12.42 2.03
CA HIS A 175 12.85 -12.29 0.99
C HIS A 175 13.36 -12.79 -0.38
N PRO A 176 12.51 -13.37 -1.25
CA PRO A 176 12.91 -13.77 -2.61
C PRO A 176 13.48 -12.63 -3.46
N TRP A 177 13.15 -11.39 -3.13
CA TRP A 177 13.66 -10.20 -3.84
C TRP A 177 14.92 -9.59 -3.23
N ALA A 178 15.49 -10.19 -2.18
CA ALA A 178 16.77 -9.76 -1.63
C ALA A 178 17.81 -9.60 -2.76
N GLY A 179 18.54 -8.48 -2.75
CA GLY A 179 19.54 -8.18 -3.78
C GLY A 179 19.00 -7.71 -5.13
N ARG A 180 17.68 -7.64 -5.33
CA ARG A 180 17.06 -7.12 -6.56
C ARG A 180 16.85 -5.60 -6.47
N ARG A 181 16.83 -4.94 -7.63
CA ARG A 181 16.32 -3.57 -7.73
C ARG A 181 14.80 -3.60 -7.66
N VAL A 182 14.24 -2.76 -6.81
CA VAL A 182 12.81 -2.64 -6.55
C VAL A 182 12.39 -1.18 -6.61
N MET A 183 11.11 -0.97 -6.86
CA MET A 183 10.44 0.32 -6.71
C MET A 183 9.75 0.37 -5.35
N LEU A 184 10.07 1.38 -4.56
CA LEU A 184 9.45 1.66 -3.27
C LEU A 184 8.58 2.90 -3.39
N HIS A 185 7.37 2.83 -2.87
CA HIS A 185 6.39 3.89 -2.90
C HIS A 185 5.86 4.09 -1.49
N TYR A 186 5.95 5.31 -0.95
CA TYR A 186 5.36 5.63 0.35
C TYR A 186 3.89 6.04 0.19
N LEU A 187 3.06 5.58 1.12
CA LEU A 187 1.63 5.86 1.13
C LEU A 187 1.19 6.26 2.54
N ALA A 188 0.27 7.21 2.60
CA ALA A 188 -0.43 7.61 3.81
C ALA A 188 -1.93 7.55 3.58
N LYS A 189 -2.68 7.22 4.63
CA LYS A 189 -4.14 7.21 4.64
C LYS A 189 -4.65 8.03 5.82
N ASP A 190 -5.64 8.86 5.59
CA ASP A 190 -6.34 9.66 6.59
C ASP A 190 -7.47 8.87 7.29
N GLN A 191 -8.24 9.54 8.14
CA GLN A 191 -9.38 8.93 8.84
C GLN A 191 -10.61 8.69 7.94
N ARG A 192 -10.73 9.39 6.81
CA ARG A 192 -11.87 9.21 5.87
C ARG A 192 -11.57 8.22 4.74
N GLY A 193 -10.33 7.77 4.65
CA GLY A 193 -9.85 6.78 3.72
C GLY A 193 -9.29 7.32 2.41
N GLN A 194 -9.08 8.62 2.30
CA GLN A 194 -8.25 9.25 1.28
C GLN A 194 -6.80 8.75 1.39
N VAL A 195 -6.12 8.62 0.25
CA VAL A 195 -4.76 8.09 0.18
C VAL A 195 -3.83 9.05 -0.55
N GLY A 196 -2.76 9.40 0.13
CA GLY A 196 -1.63 10.15 -0.41
C GLY A 196 -0.50 9.23 -0.84
N MET A 197 0.22 9.63 -1.89
CA MET A 197 1.32 8.86 -2.46
C MET A 197 2.52 9.77 -2.73
N ALA A 198 3.72 9.31 -2.37
CA ALA A 198 4.98 10.02 -2.62
C ALA A 198 5.56 9.72 -4.02
N GLU A 199 6.68 10.32 -4.40
CA GLU A 199 7.41 9.85 -5.57
C GLU A 199 8.01 8.44 -5.36
N VAL A 200 8.18 7.70 -6.45
CA VAL A 200 8.75 6.34 -6.42
C VAL A 200 10.27 6.41 -6.26
N VAL A 201 10.80 5.66 -5.29
CA VAL A 201 12.24 5.51 -5.05
C VAL A 201 12.70 4.15 -5.57
N ILE A 202 13.71 4.14 -6.43
CA ILE A 202 14.36 2.90 -6.88
C ILE A 202 15.55 2.59 -5.97
N LEU A 203 15.56 1.41 -5.36
CA LEU A 203 16.69 0.94 -4.55
C LEU A 203 16.98 -0.54 -4.79
N ARG A 204 18.16 -0.99 -4.35
CA ARG A 204 18.50 -2.42 -4.28
C ARG A 204 18.20 -2.91 -2.87
N LEU A 205 17.40 -3.97 -2.75
CA LEU A 205 17.15 -4.57 -1.44
C LEU A 205 18.43 -5.15 -0.85
N PRO A 206 18.60 -5.10 0.48
CA PRO A 206 19.71 -5.78 1.13
C PRO A 206 19.67 -7.28 0.85
N GLU A 207 20.85 -7.90 0.81
CA GLU A 207 21.03 -9.33 0.65
C GLU A 207 22.06 -9.84 1.64
N LEU A 208 21.83 -11.04 2.17
CA LEU A 208 22.80 -11.72 3.00
C LEU A 208 23.97 -12.21 2.16
N GLN A 209 25.18 -11.95 2.64
CA GLN A 209 26.40 -12.42 2.02
C GLN A 209 26.78 -13.77 2.64
N PHE A 210 26.74 -14.81 1.83
CA PHE A 210 27.19 -16.15 2.19
C PHE A 210 28.67 -16.30 1.87
N HIS A 211 29.45 -16.87 2.79
CA HIS A 211 30.87 -17.13 2.62
C HIS A 211 31.10 -18.57 2.19
N HIS A 212 30.28 -19.51 2.66
CA HIS A 212 30.41 -20.93 2.34
C HIS A 212 30.14 -21.16 0.83
N PRO A 213 31.04 -21.80 0.08
CA PRO A 213 30.90 -21.98 -1.38
C PRO A 213 29.60 -22.67 -1.79
N VAL A 214 29.21 -23.73 -1.07
CA VAL A 214 27.95 -24.45 -1.30
C VAL A 214 26.72 -23.59 -0.97
N ALA A 215 26.70 -22.87 0.15
CA ALA A 215 25.59 -21.99 0.50
C ALA A 215 25.40 -20.88 -0.55
N ARG A 216 26.50 -20.28 -1.03
CA ARG A 216 26.49 -19.35 -2.17
C ARG A 216 25.88 -19.97 -3.42
N ALA A 217 26.25 -21.20 -3.76
CA ALA A 217 25.70 -21.89 -4.93
C ALA A 217 24.19 -22.12 -4.82
N ILE A 218 23.69 -22.44 -3.62
CA ILE A 218 22.26 -22.63 -3.34
C ILE A 218 21.48 -21.32 -3.43
N VAL A 219 22.03 -20.23 -2.87
CA VAL A 219 21.39 -18.90 -2.92
C VAL A 219 21.36 -18.35 -4.34
N GLU A 220 22.38 -18.65 -5.14
CA GLU A 220 22.39 -18.37 -6.57
C GLU A 220 21.26 -19.12 -7.31
N GLN A 221 21.04 -20.40 -6.97
CA GLN A 221 19.92 -21.17 -7.51
C GLN A 221 18.56 -20.58 -7.12
N ARG A 222 18.41 -20.14 -5.87
CA ARG A 222 17.23 -19.43 -5.38
C ARG A 222 16.98 -18.14 -6.16
N ARG A 223 18.03 -17.36 -6.44
CA ARG A 223 17.98 -16.12 -7.21
C ARG A 223 17.53 -16.37 -8.66
N ILE A 224 18.09 -17.39 -9.31
CA ILE A 224 17.68 -17.81 -10.66
C ILE A 224 16.19 -18.17 -10.66
N LEU A 225 15.73 -18.92 -9.67
CA LEU A 225 14.33 -19.36 -9.56
C LEU A 225 13.37 -18.19 -9.31
N SER A 226 13.78 -17.18 -8.53
CA SER A 226 12.99 -15.94 -8.32
C SER A 226 12.85 -15.10 -9.59
N GLN A 227 13.85 -15.10 -10.46
CA GLN A 227 13.84 -14.32 -11.70
C GLN A 227 13.15 -15.06 -12.85
N ALA A 228 13.34 -16.37 -12.92
CA ALA A 228 12.89 -17.21 -14.00
C ALA A 228 12.32 -18.52 -13.44
N PRO A 229 11.06 -18.53 -12.96
CA PRO A 229 10.41 -19.73 -12.43
C PRO A 229 10.35 -20.89 -13.42
N ASP A 230 10.41 -20.61 -14.72
CA ASP A 230 10.48 -21.56 -15.83
C ASP A 230 11.80 -22.35 -15.87
N LYS A 231 12.90 -21.78 -15.36
CA LYS A 231 14.21 -22.46 -15.25
C LYS A 231 14.28 -23.51 -14.15
N ARG A 232 13.15 -23.91 -13.56
CA ARG A 232 13.05 -24.90 -12.47
C ARG A 232 13.81 -26.20 -12.75
N LEU A 233 13.81 -26.70 -13.99
CA LEU A 233 14.51 -27.95 -14.33
C LEU A 233 16.03 -27.79 -14.28
N LEU A 234 16.55 -26.66 -14.76
CA LEU A 234 17.98 -26.34 -14.67
C LEU A 234 18.42 -26.18 -13.21
N VAL A 235 17.60 -25.49 -12.41
CA VAL A 235 17.85 -25.34 -10.98
C VAL A 235 17.84 -26.70 -10.28
N ALA A 236 16.89 -27.58 -10.60
CA ALA A 236 16.85 -28.94 -10.04
C ALA A 236 18.11 -29.74 -10.37
N LEU A 237 18.60 -29.69 -11.61
CA LEU A 237 19.85 -30.34 -12.01
C LEU A 237 21.07 -29.80 -11.26
N ALA A 238 21.16 -28.48 -11.09
CA ALA A 238 22.23 -27.85 -10.31
C ALA A 238 22.19 -28.32 -8.84
N LEU A 239 21.00 -28.41 -8.23
CA LEU A 239 20.85 -28.91 -6.86
C LEU A 239 21.23 -30.38 -6.73
N PHE A 240 20.91 -31.23 -7.71
CA PHE A 240 21.38 -32.62 -7.72
C PHE A 240 22.90 -32.71 -7.78
N ALA A 241 23.54 -31.91 -8.63
CA ALA A 241 25.00 -31.86 -8.71
C ALA A 241 25.65 -31.35 -7.40
N ILE A 242 25.03 -30.39 -6.71
CA ILE A 242 25.49 -29.96 -5.39
C ILE A 242 25.36 -31.10 -4.37
N SER A 243 24.24 -31.84 -4.38
CA SER A 243 24.02 -32.94 -3.44
C SER A 243 24.95 -34.15 -3.62
N SER A 244 25.59 -34.30 -4.78
CA SER A 244 26.48 -35.45 -5.03
C SER A 244 27.87 -35.35 -4.37
N GLY A 245 28.20 -34.22 -3.74
CA GLY A 245 29.47 -34.03 -3.03
C GLY A 245 29.26 -33.63 -1.56
N PRO A 246 28.75 -34.53 -0.69
CA PRO A 246 28.49 -34.23 0.73
C PRO A 246 29.71 -33.74 1.52
N GLU A 247 30.91 -34.17 1.14
CA GLU A 247 32.16 -33.72 1.72
C GLU A 247 32.37 -32.20 1.59
N THR A 248 31.74 -31.56 0.61
CA THR A 248 31.88 -30.11 0.36
C THR A 248 31.09 -29.24 1.32
N TYR A 249 30.21 -29.82 2.13
CA TYR A 249 29.43 -29.14 3.17
C TYR A 249 29.46 -29.93 4.50
N GLY A 250 30.58 -30.63 4.76
CA GLY A 250 30.87 -31.26 6.05
C GLY A 250 30.06 -32.52 6.33
N ASP A 251 29.70 -33.28 5.29
CA ASP A 251 28.96 -34.55 5.39
C ASP A 251 27.62 -34.43 6.14
N ASP A 252 27.00 -33.25 6.08
CA ASP A 252 25.71 -32.98 6.73
C ASP A 252 24.57 -33.74 6.02
N GLU A 253 24.20 -34.90 6.58
CA GLU A 253 23.15 -35.77 6.05
C GLU A 253 21.79 -35.07 5.93
N ILE A 254 21.48 -34.15 6.85
CA ILE A 254 20.22 -33.39 6.82
C ILE A 254 20.24 -32.42 5.65
N ALA A 255 21.36 -31.70 5.45
CA ALA A 255 21.52 -30.82 4.30
C ALA A 255 21.45 -31.61 2.98
N TYR A 256 22.11 -32.75 2.90
CA TYR A 256 22.04 -33.66 1.75
C TYR A 256 20.58 -34.03 1.40
N LEU A 257 19.84 -34.57 2.37
CA LEU A 257 18.45 -34.98 2.18
C LEU A 257 17.56 -33.79 1.81
N MET A 258 17.76 -32.62 2.43
CA MET A 258 17.01 -31.41 2.09
C MET A 258 17.29 -30.93 0.66
N ILE A 259 18.55 -30.91 0.21
CA ILE A 259 18.91 -30.52 -1.16
C ILE A 259 18.28 -31.49 -2.16
N TRP A 260 18.48 -32.80 -1.94
CA TRP A 260 18.02 -33.83 -2.86
C TRP A 260 16.48 -33.86 -2.98
N THR A 261 15.77 -33.80 -1.85
CA THR A 261 14.31 -33.77 -1.84
C THR A 261 13.76 -32.49 -2.47
N THR A 262 14.42 -31.34 -2.24
CA THR A 262 14.06 -30.06 -2.87
C THR A 262 14.26 -30.10 -4.38
N ALA A 263 15.39 -30.63 -4.85
CA ALA A 263 15.67 -30.83 -6.27
C ALA A 263 14.62 -31.73 -6.91
N ARG A 264 14.29 -32.86 -6.28
CA ARG A 264 13.27 -33.79 -6.78
C ARG A 264 11.89 -33.17 -6.82
N ARG A 265 11.51 -32.42 -5.78
CA ARG A 265 10.23 -31.68 -5.74
C ARG A 265 10.16 -30.66 -6.86
N LEU A 266 11.24 -29.93 -7.11
CA LEU A 266 11.32 -28.93 -8.17
C LEU A 266 11.24 -29.56 -9.57
N GLN A 267 11.89 -30.71 -9.77
CA GLN A 267 11.85 -31.49 -11.01
C GLN A 267 10.44 -32.00 -11.34
N LEU A 268 9.70 -32.48 -10.34
CA LEU A 268 8.36 -33.06 -10.51
C LEU A 268 7.23 -32.02 -10.48
N LYS A 269 7.51 -30.78 -10.09
CA LYS A 269 6.49 -29.74 -9.90
C LYS A 269 5.79 -29.40 -11.21
N ARG A 270 4.45 -29.36 -11.15
CA ARG A 270 3.58 -28.84 -12.20
C ARG A 270 3.11 -27.43 -11.80
N GLY A 271 3.10 -26.48 -12.73
CA GLY A 271 2.72 -25.08 -12.48
C GLY A 271 3.88 -24.12 -12.17
N LYS A 272 3.59 -22.81 -12.17
CA LYS A 272 4.60 -21.73 -12.10
C LYS A 272 5.01 -21.30 -10.69
N SER A 273 4.21 -21.61 -9.66
CA SER A 273 4.54 -21.22 -8.28
C SER A 273 5.82 -21.90 -7.82
N VAL A 274 6.79 -21.13 -7.31
CA VAL A 274 8.09 -21.63 -6.81
C VAL A 274 8.39 -21.17 -5.37
N SER A 275 7.52 -20.35 -4.78
CA SER A 275 7.72 -19.72 -3.46
C SER A 275 8.11 -20.70 -2.34
N PRO A 276 7.40 -21.82 -2.10
CA PRO A 276 7.77 -22.76 -1.03
C PRO A 276 9.14 -23.42 -1.21
N VAL A 277 9.64 -23.51 -2.45
CA VAL A 277 10.98 -24.06 -2.71
C VAL A 277 12.05 -23.02 -2.39
N MET A 278 11.80 -21.75 -2.71
CA MET A 278 12.73 -20.65 -2.41
C MET A 278 12.98 -20.50 -0.90
N ASP A 279 11.96 -20.76 -0.07
CA ASP A 279 12.09 -20.74 1.39
C ASP A 279 12.93 -21.91 1.91
N ILE A 280 12.79 -23.10 1.32
CA ILE A 280 13.59 -24.26 1.70
C ILE A 280 15.06 -24.04 1.30
N LEU A 281 15.32 -23.53 0.08
CA LEU A 281 16.68 -23.20 -0.36
C LEU A 281 17.37 -22.20 0.57
N TRP A 282 16.64 -21.20 1.05
CA TRP A 282 17.15 -20.27 2.05
C TRP A 282 17.57 -20.97 3.36
N LYS A 283 16.69 -21.84 3.89
CA LYS A 283 16.99 -22.60 5.12
C LYS A 283 18.19 -23.54 4.97
N ILE A 284 18.32 -24.20 3.81
CA ILE A 284 19.48 -25.06 3.52
C ILE A 284 20.76 -24.21 3.49
N ALA A 285 20.72 -23.06 2.81
CA ALA A 285 21.89 -22.19 2.70
C ALA A 285 22.35 -21.68 4.07
N LEU A 286 21.41 -21.25 4.94
CA LEU A 286 21.74 -20.84 6.31
C LEU A 286 22.35 -21.99 7.11
N ARG A 287 21.76 -23.19 7.05
CA ARG A 287 22.31 -24.37 7.74
C ARG A 287 23.76 -24.67 7.32
N ILE A 288 24.06 -24.58 6.03
CA ILE A 288 25.40 -24.83 5.51
C ILE A 288 26.38 -23.71 5.88
N GLU A 289 25.91 -22.45 5.91
CA GLU A 289 26.72 -21.30 6.31
C GLU A 289 27.10 -21.36 7.79
N ASP A 290 26.13 -21.64 8.66
CA ASP A 290 26.32 -21.67 10.12
C ASP A 290 26.98 -22.98 10.60
N GLY A 291 27.00 -24.00 9.74
CA GLY A 291 27.50 -25.33 10.04
C GLY A 291 26.62 -26.11 11.02
N VAL A 292 27.06 -27.33 11.35
CA VAL A 292 26.30 -28.31 12.18
C VAL A 292 26.07 -27.82 13.63
N MET A 293 26.68 -26.70 14.06
CA MET A 293 26.67 -26.24 15.46
C MET A 293 25.62 -25.17 15.84
N SER A 294 24.69 -24.77 14.96
CA SER A 294 23.72 -23.71 15.31
C SER A 294 22.31 -24.20 15.68
N VAL A 295 22.11 -25.49 15.94
CA VAL A 295 20.83 -26.03 16.46
C VAL A 295 21.10 -26.94 17.66
N ALA A 296 21.38 -26.33 18.81
CA ALA A 296 21.31 -26.94 20.13
C ALA A 296 20.49 -26.04 21.06
#